data_AF-A0A8S7LFB5-F1
#
_entry.id   AF-A0A8S7LFB5-F1
#
_cell.length_a   1.000
_cell.length_b   1.000
_cell.length_c   1.000
_cell.angle_alpha   90.00
_cell.angle_beta   90.00
_cell.angle_gamma   90.00
#
_symmetry.space_group_name_H-M   'P 1'
#
loop_
_entity.id
_entity.type
_entity.pdbx_description
1 polymer ?
#
loop_
_entity_poly.entity_id
_entity_poly.type
_entity_poly.pdbx_seq_one_letter_code
_entity_poly.pdbx_strand_id
1 'polypeptide(L)'
;NIVDFDSDKASSAARAAWGNSSYKIILKQSAKEFAKYNQLYPDQFLPLQRDMIGKFGAAKDQWFSSFLLQVENHSSWHRLFVDPLSRAMYSSDGPDFEFVQQKRKEGLSIHEAVWQLAWKKSGPEMASLEAWLEEHEKYRSVA
;
A
#
# COMPACT_ATOMS: atom_id res chain seq x y z
N ASN A 1 12.53 5.22 -3.84
CA ASN A 1 13.11 5.40 -2.49
C ASN A 1 13.28 6.91 -2.25
N ILE A 2 13.33 7.39 -1.01
CA ILE A 2 13.48 8.84 -0.73
C ILE A 2 14.71 9.47 -1.39
N VAL A 3 15.77 8.67 -1.56
CA VAL A 3 16.98 9.10 -2.30
C VAL A 3 16.68 9.54 -3.73
N ASP A 4 15.60 9.06 -4.36
CA ASP A 4 15.24 9.40 -5.73
C ASP A 4 14.51 10.75 -5.82
N PHE A 5 14.02 11.28 -4.70
CA PHE A 5 13.22 12.50 -4.62
C PHE A 5 13.97 13.68 -4.02
N ASP A 6 14.86 13.42 -3.06
CA ASP A 6 15.47 14.47 -2.26
C ASP A 6 16.97 14.25 -1.99
N SER A 7 17.68 13.67 -2.96
CA SER A 7 19.15 13.62 -2.91
C SER A 7 19.77 14.50 -3.99
N ASP A 8 21.08 14.72 -3.89
CA ASP A 8 21.85 15.47 -4.91
C ASP A 8 21.80 14.83 -6.29
N LYS A 9 21.47 13.53 -6.36
CA LYS A 9 21.31 12.77 -7.60
C LYS A 9 19.87 12.80 -8.13
N ALA A 10 18.92 13.31 -7.36
CA ALA A 10 17.53 13.42 -7.78
C ALA A 10 17.37 14.49 -8.88
N SER A 11 16.47 14.22 -9.82
CA SER A 11 16.18 15.16 -10.90
C SER A 11 15.66 16.49 -10.34
N SER A 12 15.84 17.58 -11.08
CA SER A 12 15.32 18.90 -10.69
C SER A 12 13.80 18.87 -10.47
N ALA A 13 13.07 18.12 -11.31
CA ALA A 13 11.64 17.92 -11.18
C ALA A 13 11.27 17.17 -9.89
N ALA A 14 12.02 16.12 -9.54
CA ALA A 14 11.76 15.34 -8.32
C ALA A 14 12.01 16.18 -7.05
N ARG A 15 13.10 16.96 -7.02
CA ARG A 15 13.39 17.89 -5.91
C ARG A 15 12.36 19.02 -5.81
N ALA A 16 11.91 19.56 -6.94
CA ALA A 16 10.85 20.56 -6.95
C ALA A 16 9.53 19.99 -6.43
N ALA A 17 9.16 18.77 -6.83
CA ALA A 17 7.99 18.08 -6.31
C ALA A 17 8.11 17.85 -4.79
N TRP A 18 9.28 17.42 -4.31
CA TRP A 18 9.53 17.25 -2.87
C TRP A 18 9.42 18.58 -2.10
N GLY A 19 10.09 19.63 -2.56
CA GLY A 19 10.11 20.94 -1.89
C GLY A 19 8.75 21.64 -1.89
N ASN A 20 7.98 21.51 -2.97
CA ASN A 20 6.69 22.21 -3.12
C ASN A 20 5.48 21.41 -2.61
N SER A 21 5.66 20.14 -2.20
CA SER A 21 4.56 19.32 -1.69
C SER A 21 4.30 19.59 -0.20
N SER A 22 3.14 20.17 0.12
CA SER A 22 2.67 20.29 1.51
C SER A 22 2.32 18.93 2.12
N TYR A 23 1.94 17.96 1.29
CA TYR A 23 1.60 16.60 1.70
C TYR A 23 2.68 15.63 1.22
N LYS A 24 3.23 14.84 2.13
CA LYS A 24 4.21 13.80 1.80
C LYS A 24 3.79 12.49 2.43
N ILE A 25 3.71 11.44 1.62
CA ILE A 25 3.50 10.06 2.08
C ILE A 25 4.82 9.31 1.95
N ILE A 26 5.39 8.91 3.08
CA ILE A 26 6.67 8.21 3.14
C ILE A 26 6.39 6.78 3.59
N LEU A 27 6.53 5.85 2.65
CA LEU A 27 6.35 4.42 2.89
C LEU A 27 7.67 3.76 3.36
N LYS A 28 7.66 2.44 3.49
CA LYS A 28 8.86 1.63 3.77
C LYS A 28 10.01 2.01 2.83
N GLN A 29 11.17 2.28 3.41
CA GLN A 29 12.41 2.52 2.68
C GLN A 29 13.34 1.30 2.75
N SER A 30 14.26 1.18 1.79
CA SER A 30 15.39 0.23 1.91
C SER A 30 16.24 0.62 3.12
N ALA A 31 16.49 -0.32 4.03
CA ALA A 31 17.20 -0.05 5.29
C ALA A 31 18.58 0.59 5.06
N LYS A 32 19.34 0.06 4.08
CA LYS A 32 20.67 0.55 3.73
C LYS A 32 20.63 1.96 3.15
N GLU A 33 19.71 2.20 2.23
CA GLU A 33 19.59 3.49 1.54
C GLU A 33 19.06 4.57 2.48
N PHE A 34 18.11 4.23 3.36
CA PHE A 34 17.57 5.15 4.34
C PHE A 34 18.59 5.51 5.43
N ALA A 35 19.35 4.54 5.92
CA ALA A 35 20.44 4.81 6.86
C ALA A 35 21.48 5.77 6.25
N LYS A 36 21.90 5.52 5.00
CA LYS A 36 22.82 6.41 4.27
C LYS A 36 22.21 7.80 4.06
N TYR A 37 20.95 7.88 3.66
CA TYR A 37 20.25 9.14 3.46
C TYR A 37 20.22 9.99 4.74
N ASN A 38 19.87 9.39 5.88
CA ASN A 38 19.83 10.09 7.17
C ASN A 38 21.20 10.57 7.68
N GLN A 39 22.31 9.98 7.19
CA GLN A 39 23.66 10.47 7.47
C GLN A 39 24.01 11.71 6.64
N LEU A 40 23.56 11.76 5.38
CA LEU A 40 23.81 12.88 4.47
C LEU A 40 22.88 14.07 4.76
N TYR A 41 21.65 13.80 5.20
CA TYR A 41 20.62 14.80 5.45
C TYR A 41 20.08 14.68 6.89
N PRO A 42 20.91 15.04 7.89
CA PRO A 42 20.61 14.83 9.31
C PRO A 42 19.53 15.76 9.87
N ASP A 43 18.97 16.68 9.09
CA ASP A 43 17.89 17.56 9.53
C ASP A 43 16.56 17.24 8.84
N GLN A 44 16.55 16.30 7.87
CA GLN A 44 15.35 16.00 7.09
C GLN A 44 14.25 15.32 7.91
N PHE A 45 14.65 14.45 8.84
CA PHE A 45 13.74 13.71 9.69
C PHE A 45 14.14 13.85 11.15
N LEU A 46 13.16 14.02 12.03
CA LEU A 46 13.35 13.92 13.46
C LEU A 46 13.78 12.49 13.85
N PRO A 47 14.52 12.31 14.96
CA PRO A 47 14.96 10.98 15.41
C PRO A 47 13.82 9.95 15.51
N LEU A 48 12.66 10.37 16.04
CA LEU A 48 11.47 9.51 16.14
C LEU A 48 10.91 9.11 14.77
N GLN A 49 10.91 10.02 13.79
CA GLN A 49 10.45 9.71 12.43
C GLN A 49 11.36 8.66 11.78
N ARG A 50 12.69 8.76 11.98
CA ARG A 50 13.65 7.78 11.47
C ARG A 50 13.44 6.41 12.07
N ASP A 51 13.28 6.34 13.39
CA ASP A 51 13.02 5.09 14.10
C ASP A 51 11.72 4.42 13.61
N MET A 52 10.65 5.21 13.45
CA MET A 52 9.37 4.70 12.96
C MET A 52 9.44 4.22 11.50
N ILE A 53 10.02 5.01 10.58
CA ILE A 53 10.18 4.60 9.18
C ILE A 53 11.04 3.34 9.07
N GLY A 54 12.10 3.24 9.88
CA GLY A 54 12.97 2.06 9.94
C GLY A 54 12.24 0.79 10.37
N LYS A 55 11.14 0.91 11.14
CA LYS A 55 10.30 -0.20 11.62
C LYS A 55 9.18 -0.60 10.66
N PHE A 56 8.96 0.12 9.56
CA PHE A 56 7.95 -0.28 8.57
C PHE A 56 8.32 -1.63 7.95
N GLY A 57 7.45 -2.63 8.15
CA GLY A 57 7.61 -3.97 7.62
C GLY A 57 7.09 -4.09 6.19
N ALA A 58 7.39 -5.21 5.54
CA ALA A 58 6.82 -5.49 4.23
C ALA A 58 5.31 -5.72 4.37
N ALA A 59 4.53 -5.10 3.49
CA ALA A 59 3.07 -5.21 3.52
C ALA A 59 2.58 -6.66 3.39
N LYS A 60 3.33 -7.50 2.65
CA LYS A 60 3.04 -8.93 2.50
C LYS A 60 3.07 -9.69 3.83
N ASP A 61 3.97 -9.31 4.74
CA ASP A 61 4.15 -10.00 6.02
C ASP A 61 3.20 -9.46 7.09
N GLN A 62 2.91 -8.15 7.04
CA GLN A 62 2.10 -7.45 8.04
C GLN A 62 0.61 -7.34 7.68
N TRP A 63 0.25 -7.66 6.43
CA TRP A 63 -1.11 -7.52 5.87
C TRP A 63 -1.61 -6.07 5.73
N PHE A 64 -0.77 -5.08 6.05
CA PHE A 64 -1.05 -3.65 5.83
C PHE A 64 0.23 -2.91 5.43
N SER A 65 0.04 -1.79 4.73
CA SER A 65 1.14 -0.87 4.43
C SER A 65 1.22 0.20 5.50
N SER A 66 2.39 0.36 6.12
CA SER A 66 2.64 1.47 7.03
C SER A 66 3.22 2.67 6.27
N PHE A 67 2.79 3.87 6.63
CA PHE A 67 3.36 5.10 6.08
C PHE A 67 3.34 6.25 7.10
N LEU A 68 4.30 7.16 6.94
CA LEU A 68 4.32 8.46 7.58
C LEU A 68 3.62 9.44 6.64
N LEU A 69 2.60 10.12 7.15
CA LEU A 69 1.97 11.27 6.50
C LEU A 69 2.53 12.54 7.13
N GLN A 70 3.21 13.33 6.31
CA GLN A 70 3.61 14.69 6.68
C GLN A 70 2.66 15.68 6.00
N VAL A 71 2.10 16.58 6.79
CA VAL A 71 1.26 17.69 6.34
C VAL A 71 1.87 18.95 6.90
N GLU A 72 2.55 19.71 6.05
CA GLU A 72 3.34 20.87 6.45
C GLU A 72 4.30 20.52 7.60
N ASN A 73 4.06 21.09 8.80
CA ASN A 73 4.88 20.87 9.99
C ASN A 73 4.37 19.74 10.89
N HIS A 74 3.27 19.08 10.51
CA HIS A 74 2.67 17.98 11.26
C HIS A 74 3.05 16.63 10.65
N SER A 75 3.18 15.63 11.51
CA SER A 75 3.51 14.27 11.13
C SER A 75 2.64 13.29 11.88
N SER A 76 2.12 12.29 11.16
CA SER A 76 1.28 11.23 11.71
C SER A 76 1.60 9.90 11.03
N TRP A 77 1.38 8.80 11.73
CA TRP A 77 1.68 7.46 11.24
C TRP A 77 0.39 6.70 11.02
N HIS A 78 0.30 6.04 9.88
CA HIS A 78 -0.93 5.41 9.43
C HIS A 78 -0.66 3.99 8.93
N ARG A 79 -1.72 3.18 8.97
CA ARG A 79 -1.77 1.84 8.38
C ARG A 79 -2.84 1.85 7.31
N LEU A 80 -2.48 1.50 6.09
CA LEU A 80 -3.39 1.31 4.98
C LEU A 80 -3.73 -0.18 4.88
N PHE A 81 -5.01 -0.48 5.08
CA PHE A 81 -5.61 -1.79 4.83
C PHE A 81 -6.33 -1.76 3.48
N VAL A 82 -6.24 -2.86 2.73
CA VAL A 82 -6.89 -3.02 1.43
C VAL A 82 -7.71 -4.29 1.47
N ASP A 83 -8.97 -4.20 1.08
CA ASP A 83 -9.88 -5.34 1.06
C ASP A 83 -9.35 -6.47 0.14
N PRO A 84 -9.73 -7.73 0.41
CA PRO A 84 -9.22 -8.88 -0.35
C PRO A 84 -9.54 -8.83 -1.86
N LEU A 85 -10.63 -8.17 -2.27
CA LEU A 85 -11.00 -8.05 -3.69
C LEU A 85 -10.10 -7.07 -4.42
N SER A 86 -9.89 -5.88 -3.85
CA SER A 86 -8.97 -4.90 -4.42
C SER A 86 -7.54 -5.44 -4.48
N ARG A 87 -7.12 -6.23 -3.48
CA ARG A 87 -5.81 -6.91 -3.52
C ARG A 87 -5.71 -7.94 -4.64
N ALA A 88 -6.77 -8.69 -4.93
CA ALA A 88 -6.79 -9.63 -6.05
C ALA A 88 -6.86 -8.90 -7.40
N MET A 89 -7.65 -7.83 -7.49
CA MET A 89 -7.86 -7.05 -8.71
C MET A 89 -6.59 -6.34 -9.17
N TYR A 90 -5.86 -5.73 -8.24
CA TYR A 90 -4.63 -4.97 -8.52
C TYR A 90 -3.36 -5.77 -8.27
N SER A 91 -3.45 -7.10 -8.24
CA SER A 91 -2.27 -7.94 -8.07
C SER A 91 -1.33 -7.80 -9.27
N SER A 92 -0.04 -7.60 -8.98
CA SER A 92 1.03 -7.64 -9.99
C SER A 92 1.77 -8.99 -10.01
N ASP A 93 1.30 -9.98 -9.25
CA ASP A 93 1.91 -11.31 -9.21
C ASP A 93 1.59 -12.06 -10.53
N GLY A 94 2.62 -12.57 -11.22
CA GLY A 94 2.46 -13.31 -12.48
C GLY A 94 1.47 -14.49 -12.40
N PRO A 95 1.54 -15.36 -11.37
CA PRO A 95 0.60 -16.48 -11.22
C PRO A 95 -0.86 -16.05 -11.05
N ASP A 96 -1.11 -14.88 -10.46
CA ASP A 96 -2.47 -14.35 -10.30
C ASP A 96 -3.02 -13.88 -11.65
N PHE A 97 -2.18 -13.23 -12.45
CA PHE A 97 -2.53 -12.81 -13.80
C PHE A 97 -2.85 -14.03 -14.69
N GLU A 98 -2.02 -15.08 -14.64
CA GLU A 98 -2.26 -16.33 -15.35
C GLU A 98 -3.57 -17.00 -14.91
N PHE A 99 -3.84 -17.02 -13.61
CA PHE A 99 -5.09 -17.55 -13.06
C PHE A 99 -6.31 -16.81 -13.62
N VAL A 100 -6.29 -15.48 -13.58
CA VAL A 100 -7.39 -14.65 -14.11
C VAL A 100 -7.54 -14.86 -15.61
N GLN A 101 -6.45 -14.88 -16.38
CA GLN A 101 -6.50 -15.17 -17.82
C GLN A 101 -7.12 -16.53 -18.12
N GLN A 102 -6.76 -17.56 -17.35
CA GLN A 102 -7.30 -18.90 -17.53
C GLN A 102 -8.81 -18.92 -17.26
N LYS A 103 -9.28 -18.29 -16.18
CA LYS A 103 -10.71 -18.17 -15.89
C LYS A 103 -11.48 -17.40 -16.95
N ARG A 104 -10.86 -16.36 -17.54
CA ARG A 104 -11.42 -15.63 -18.67
C ARG A 104 -11.56 -16.51 -19.91
N LYS A 105 -10.60 -17.40 -20.19
CA LYS A 105 -10.68 -18.39 -21.29
C LYS A 105 -11.77 -19.44 -21.06
N GLU A 106 -12.05 -19.78 -19.79
CA GLU A 106 -13.16 -20.64 -19.38
C GLU A 106 -14.54 -19.96 -19.51
N GLY A 107 -14.59 -18.69 -19.94
CA GLY A 107 -15.81 -17.94 -20.19
C GLY A 107 -16.29 -17.08 -19.02
N LEU A 108 -15.56 -17.04 -17.89
CA LEU A 108 -15.94 -16.21 -16.76
C LEU A 108 -15.74 -14.72 -17.06
N SER A 109 -16.59 -13.89 -16.45
CA SER A 109 -16.37 -12.45 -16.41
C SER A 109 -15.10 -12.12 -15.62
N ILE A 110 -14.56 -10.92 -15.83
CA ILE A 110 -13.41 -10.45 -15.06
C ILE A 110 -13.72 -10.36 -13.56
N HIS A 111 -14.94 -9.96 -13.20
CA HIS A 111 -15.36 -9.83 -11.81
C HIS A 111 -15.41 -11.20 -11.12
N GLU A 112 -15.98 -12.23 -11.77
CA GLU A 112 -16.00 -13.58 -11.23
C GLU A 112 -14.60 -14.19 -11.11
N ALA A 113 -13.74 -13.95 -12.10
CA ALA A 113 -12.35 -14.42 -12.06
C ALA A 113 -11.57 -13.78 -10.90
N VAL A 114 -11.71 -12.48 -10.68
CA VAL A 114 -11.11 -11.75 -9.55
C VAL A 114 -11.70 -12.21 -8.22
N TRP A 115 -13.01 -12.45 -8.17
CA TRP A 115 -13.68 -12.99 -6.98
C TRP A 115 -13.11 -14.35 -6.57
N GLN A 116 -12.97 -15.27 -7.53
CA GLN A 116 -12.35 -16.58 -7.28
C GLN A 116 -10.88 -16.45 -6.86
N LEU A 117 -10.14 -15.51 -7.43
CA LEU A 117 -8.76 -15.24 -7.03
C LEU A 117 -8.68 -14.72 -5.60
N ALA A 118 -9.58 -13.81 -5.21
CA ALA A 118 -9.65 -13.28 -3.84
C ALA A 118 -9.95 -14.40 -2.83
N TRP A 119 -10.89 -15.29 -3.14
CA TRP A 119 -11.18 -16.48 -2.34
C TRP A 119 -9.98 -17.43 -2.21
N LYS A 120 -9.23 -17.62 -3.32
CA LYS A 120 -8.01 -18.44 -3.34
C LYS A 120 -6.90 -17.85 -2.45
N LYS A 121 -6.71 -16.53 -2.44
CA LYS A 121 -5.63 -15.86 -1.68
C LYS A 121 -5.98 -15.55 -0.24
N SER A 122 -7.23 -15.21 0.02
CA SER A 122 -7.67 -14.56 1.27
C SER A 122 -8.99 -15.13 1.78
N GLY A 123 -9.17 -16.45 1.68
CA GLY A 123 -10.44 -17.14 2.01
C GLY A 123 -11.07 -16.74 3.35
N PRO A 124 -10.34 -16.71 4.49
CA PRO A 124 -10.91 -16.27 5.77
C PRO A 124 -11.41 -14.82 5.76
N GLU A 125 -10.69 -13.91 5.09
CA GLU A 125 -11.11 -12.51 4.96
C GLU A 125 -12.32 -12.36 4.04
N MET A 126 -12.37 -13.13 2.93
CA MET A 126 -13.52 -13.17 2.03
C MET A 126 -14.77 -13.71 2.74
N ALA A 127 -14.63 -14.76 3.55
CA ALA A 127 -15.73 -15.28 4.37
C ALA A 127 -16.22 -14.24 5.38
N SER A 128 -15.30 -13.50 6.01
CA SER A 128 -15.66 -12.42 6.93
C SER A 128 -16.37 -11.26 6.19
N LEU A 129 -15.93 -10.95 4.97
CA LEU A 129 -16.53 -9.93 4.13
C LEU A 129 -17.94 -10.32 3.66
N GLU A 130 -18.14 -11.56 3.21
CA GLU A 130 -19.47 -12.08 2.85
C GLU A 130 -20.42 -12.07 4.05
N ALA A 131 -19.97 -12.55 5.22
CA ALA A 131 -20.79 -12.52 6.44
C ALA A 131 -21.19 -11.09 6.83
N TRP A 132 -20.26 -10.12 6.71
CA TRP A 132 -20.56 -8.71 6.96
C TRP A 132 -21.58 -8.15 5.96
N LEU A 133 -21.45 -8.49 4.67
CA LEU A 133 -22.40 -8.09 3.64
C LEU A 133 -23.79 -8.68 3.90
N GLU A 134 -23.92 -9.97 4.24
CA GLU A 134 -25.20 -10.60 4.55
C GLU A 134 -25.90 -9.97 5.76
N GLU A 135 -25.13 -9.57 6.78
CA GLU A 135 -25.64 -8.87 7.96
C GLU A 135 -26.15 -7.46 7.62
N HIS A 136 -25.46 -6.75 6.72
CA HIS A 136 -25.68 -5.32 6.46
C HIS A 136 -26.50 -5.02 5.20
N GLU A 137 -26.61 -5.94 4.23
CA GLU A 137 -27.48 -5.79 3.06
C GLU A 137 -28.97 -5.89 3.43
N LYS A 138 -29.32 -6.57 4.52
CA LYS A 138 -30.68 -6.59 5.08
C LYS A 138 -31.22 -5.18 5.42
N TYR A 139 -30.34 -4.20 5.61
CA TYR A 139 -30.72 -2.81 5.90
C TYR A 139 -30.79 -1.91 4.65
N ARG A 140 -30.30 -2.37 3.48
CA ARG A 140 -30.40 -1.62 2.21
C ARG A 140 -31.72 -1.81 1.48
N SER A 141 -32.48 -2.87 1.76
CA SER A 141 -33.79 -3.11 1.14
C SER A 141 -34.97 -2.40 1.85
N VAL A 142 -34.69 -1.52 2.82
CA VAL A 142 -35.72 -0.81 3.62
C VAL A 142 -35.61 0.72 3.48
N ALA A 143 -34.85 1.23 2.51
CA ALA A 143 -34.74 2.67 2.21
C ALA A 143 -35.28 2.97 0.81
#